data_AF-A0A372BU59-F1
#
_entry.id   AF-A0A372BU59-F1
#
_cell.length_a   1.000
_cell.length_b   1.000
_cell.length_c   1.000
_cell.angle_alpha   90.00
_cell.angle_beta   90.00
_cell.angle_gamma   90.00
#
_symmetry.space_group_name_H-M   'P 1'
#
loop_
_entity.id
_entity.type
_entity.pdbx_description
1 polymer ?
#
loop_
_entity_poly.entity_id
_entity_poly.type
_entity_poly.pdbx_seq_one_letter_code
_entity_poly.pdbx_strand_id
1 'polypeptide(L)'
;MISFRRVTRHLLPACLLLTMLTPVSAEITDTERDILQAFYEAANGDEWFRNDGWLQPGSDPCDWYGVECRSRSENERDLVHAVELPGNSLSGTLDTRIFEIVHDRLDLSDNELGGTLDRLPASPGRVDLSNNLFDGSLPAEMSAETSDFNWYLDLSGNDFEGEVPEGWDGPKWLSLANNRLEGMPGNLLEDAPRGGGRFLDLSDNQFSGALPTSLMEGSFMPHNGSSRWGGGLNLCWNDWAIPENVEFREWLEEHHVAGEFENCLSGERQPINPAISGSWFDPDRSGEGIVVHTLDNGTVLNYFFTFDENGKQQWLVGAESADEDSVSWRELLRTRGQFDSGLLEDEENSIENRGSFRIDRLGSDRIMAERVYIDETSNSCVVPYPLPLSCYGNSLSDRREYQRLSSLAGTSCANQSTHQEFSGAWYNPERSGEGFILEVLPDDRAVIYWFTYTPDDSGQQAWIVGVGEFESGIDIGTPLPGGAVAALDFDAMVQPVGTAFGPDFDSSEINNIDWGSLRLAFHEDGSAKVSWDSELDGYGSGESSLEHLAQPMLAECD
;
A
#
# COMPACT_ATOMS: atom_id res chain seq x y z
N MET A 1 -61.21 -87.14 9.94
CA MET A 1 -61.27 -88.16 8.87
C MET A 1 -61.06 -87.44 7.55
N ILE A 2 -60.29 -88.07 6.65
CA ILE A 2 -60.01 -87.71 5.25
C ILE A 2 -58.78 -86.80 5.05
N SER A 3 -58.01 -87.18 4.02
CA SER A 3 -56.59 -87.03 3.80
C SER A 3 -56.30 -86.48 2.40
N PHE A 4 -55.03 -86.06 2.19
CA PHE A 4 -54.32 -85.81 0.92
C PHE A 4 -54.69 -84.50 0.19
N ARG A 5 -53.77 -83.70 -0.40
CA ARG A 5 -52.55 -84.01 -1.18
C ARG A 5 -51.67 -82.74 -1.28
N ARG A 6 -50.34 -82.91 -1.38
CA ARG A 6 -49.36 -81.84 -1.72
C ARG A 6 -49.56 -81.35 -3.17
N VAL A 7 -49.48 -80.04 -3.38
CA VAL A 7 -49.07 -79.40 -4.65
C VAL A 7 -48.09 -78.28 -4.32
N THR A 8 -46.90 -78.38 -4.90
CA THR A 8 -45.80 -77.41 -4.89
C THR A 8 -46.16 -76.20 -5.76
N ARG A 9 -46.01 -74.97 -5.23
CA ARG A 9 -45.97 -73.73 -6.01
C ARG A 9 -44.61 -73.06 -5.79
N HIS A 10 -43.93 -72.80 -6.91
CA HIS A 10 -42.68 -72.04 -6.95
C HIS A 10 -42.94 -70.58 -6.55
N LEU A 11 -42.21 -70.09 -5.55
CA LEU A 11 -42.06 -68.66 -5.25
C LEU A 11 -40.70 -68.23 -5.81
N LEU A 12 -40.72 -67.35 -6.81
CA LEU A 12 -39.55 -66.57 -7.23
C LEU A 12 -39.23 -65.55 -6.12
N PRO A 13 -37.96 -65.30 -5.76
CA PRO A 13 -37.62 -64.22 -4.85
C PRO A 13 -37.79 -62.89 -5.59
N ALA A 14 -38.57 -61.97 -5.00
CA ALA A 14 -38.58 -60.58 -5.41
C ALA A 14 -37.19 -59.99 -5.11
N CYS A 15 -36.51 -59.55 -6.16
CA CYS A 15 -35.26 -58.81 -6.06
C CYS A 15 -35.61 -57.42 -5.47
N LEU A 16 -35.33 -57.21 -4.18
CA LEU A 16 -35.34 -55.88 -3.58
C LEU A 16 -34.14 -55.13 -4.19
N LEU A 17 -34.39 -54.23 -5.15
CA LEU A 17 -33.39 -53.21 -5.50
C LEU A 17 -33.30 -52.28 -4.28
N LEU A 18 -32.31 -52.52 -3.43
CA LEU A 18 -31.85 -51.54 -2.47
C LEU A 18 -31.14 -50.46 -3.29
N THR A 19 -31.81 -49.35 -3.57
CA THR A 19 -31.14 -48.14 -4.04
C THR A 19 -30.17 -47.73 -2.94
N MET A 20 -28.89 -48.01 -3.14
CA MET A 20 -27.82 -47.37 -2.37
C MET A 20 -27.99 -45.87 -2.64
N LEU A 21 -28.45 -45.12 -1.65
CA LEU A 21 -28.21 -43.67 -1.63
C LEU A 21 -26.70 -43.53 -1.58
N THR A 22 -26.08 -43.19 -2.71
CA THR A 22 -24.70 -42.71 -2.69
C THR A 22 -24.69 -41.47 -1.81
N PRO A 23 -23.80 -41.37 -0.80
CA PRO A 23 -23.61 -40.11 -0.12
C PRO A 23 -23.31 -39.05 -1.18
N VAL A 24 -23.97 -37.89 -1.11
CA VAL A 24 -23.58 -36.73 -1.91
C VAL A 24 -22.13 -36.46 -1.54
N SER A 25 -21.23 -36.52 -2.54
CA SER A 25 -19.84 -36.15 -2.34
C SER A 25 -19.80 -34.70 -1.85
N ALA A 26 -18.99 -34.43 -0.83
CA ALA A 26 -18.82 -33.07 -0.29
C ALA A 26 -17.99 -32.16 -1.20
N GLU A 27 -17.69 -32.59 -2.43
CA GLU A 27 -16.78 -31.93 -3.36
C GLU A 27 -17.41 -30.70 -4.04
N ILE A 28 -16.54 -29.73 -4.38
CA ILE A 28 -16.82 -28.59 -5.24
C ILE A 28 -17.33 -29.06 -6.61
N THR A 29 -18.29 -28.35 -7.19
CA THR A 29 -18.85 -28.72 -8.51
C THR A 29 -17.85 -28.50 -9.63
N ASP A 30 -17.98 -29.27 -10.72
CA ASP A 30 -17.22 -29.02 -11.95
C ASP A 30 -17.38 -27.58 -12.44
N THR A 31 -18.56 -26.96 -12.24
CA THR A 31 -18.81 -25.55 -12.61
C THR A 31 -18.01 -24.56 -11.76
N GLU A 32 -17.98 -24.71 -10.44
CA GLU A 32 -17.16 -23.85 -9.56
C GLU A 32 -15.67 -24.01 -9.88
N ARG A 33 -15.23 -25.25 -10.12
CA ARG A 33 -13.86 -25.53 -10.57
C ARG A 33 -13.55 -24.84 -11.89
N ASP A 34 -14.40 -25.00 -12.91
CA ASP A 34 -14.20 -24.40 -14.23
C ASP A 34 -14.12 -22.86 -14.15
N ILE A 35 -14.92 -22.23 -13.27
CA ILE A 35 -14.88 -20.78 -13.05
C ILE A 35 -13.56 -20.37 -12.40
N LEU A 36 -13.10 -21.08 -11.35
CA LEU A 36 -11.79 -20.80 -10.74
C LEU A 36 -10.65 -21.02 -11.74
N GLN A 37 -10.71 -22.06 -12.57
CA GLN A 37 -9.70 -22.31 -13.62
C GLN A 37 -9.66 -21.18 -14.64
N ALA A 38 -10.81 -20.69 -15.09
CA ALA A 38 -10.86 -19.58 -16.02
C ALA A 38 -10.37 -18.27 -15.38
N PHE A 39 -10.67 -18.04 -14.10
CA PHE A 39 -10.09 -16.93 -13.34
C PHE A 39 -8.56 -17.04 -13.28
N TYR A 40 -8.02 -18.21 -12.93
CA TYR A 40 -6.57 -18.45 -12.92
C TYR A 40 -5.92 -18.16 -14.27
N GLU A 41 -6.50 -18.66 -15.37
CA GLU A 41 -5.99 -18.41 -16.72
C GLU A 41 -6.07 -16.93 -17.13
N ALA A 42 -7.17 -16.24 -16.80
CA ALA A 42 -7.38 -14.84 -17.14
C ALA A 42 -6.47 -13.88 -16.37
N ALA A 43 -6.13 -14.25 -15.13
CA ALA A 43 -5.30 -13.49 -14.22
C ALA A 43 -3.81 -13.90 -14.24
N ASN A 44 -3.35 -14.59 -15.29
CA ASN A 44 -1.97 -15.06 -15.46
C ASN A 44 -1.44 -15.88 -14.26
N GLY A 45 -2.24 -16.85 -13.82
CA GLY A 45 -2.01 -17.70 -12.65
C GLY A 45 -0.62 -18.31 -12.47
N ASP A 46 0.07 -18.59 -13.57
CA ASP A 46 1.40 -19.21 -13.56
C ASP A 46 2.49 -18.26 -13.03
N GLU A 47 2.26 -16.94 -13.04
CA GLU A 47 3.21 -15.90 -12.64
C GLU A 47 2.92 -15.30 -11.25
N TRP A 48 1.90 -15.80 -10.55
CA TRP A 48 1.57 -15.32 -9.19
C TRP A 48 2.69 -15.63 -8.20
N PHE A 49 2.85 -14.79 -7.18
CA PHE A 49 3.79 -15.10 -6.08
C PHE A 49 3.45 -16.43 -5.38
N ARG A 50 2.14 -16.70 -5.20
CA ARG A 50 1.62 -17.93 -4.62
C ARG A 50 0.45 -18.45 -5.44
N ASN A 51 0.64 -19.64 -6.02
CA ASN A 51 -0.39 -20.39 -6.75
C ASN A 51 -0.47 -21.86 -6.31
N ASP A 52 -0.12 -22.16 -5.04
CA ASP A 52 -0.08 -23.54 -4.55
C ASP A 52 -1.41 -24.26 -4.77
N GLY A 53 -1.37 -25.48 -5.30
CA GLY A 53 -2.54 -26.34 -5.52
C GLY A 53 -3.34 -26.02 -6.80
N TRP A 54 -3.28 -24.78 -7.30
CA TRP A 54 -4.01 -24.36 -8.50
C TRP A 54 -3.64 -25.22 -9.71
N LEU A 55 -4.67 -25.65 -10.45
CA LEU A 55 -4.58 -26.53 -11.64
C LEU A 55 -3.84 -27.87 -11.44
N GLN A 56 -3.45 -28.24 -10.22
CA GLN A 56 -2.77 -29.50 -9.97
C GLN A 56 -3.71 -30.68 -10.23
N PRO A 57 -3.28 -31.73 -10.97
CA PRO A 57 -4.17 -32.85 -11.28
C PRO A 57 -4.69 -33.56 -10.04
N GLY A 58 -6.02 -33.52 -9.86
CA GLY A 58 -6.70 -34.19 -8.75
C GLY A 58 -6.69 -33.42 -7.42
N SER A 59 -6.22 -32.16 -7.39
CA SER A 59 -6.38 -31.30 -6.21
C SER A 59 -7.83 -30.83 -6.07
N ASP A 60 -8.27 -30.71 -4.81
CA ASP A 60 -9.55 -30.08 -4.46
C ASP A 60 -9.37 -28.56 -4.48
N PRO A 61 -10.25 -27.76 -5.12
CA PRO A 61 -10.18 -26.31 -5.07
C PRO A 61 -10.17 -25.73 -3.66
N CYS A 62 -10.74 -26.43 -2.68
CA CYS A 62 -10.69 -26.02 -1.28
C CYS A 62 -9.29 -26.12 -0.65
N ASP A 63 -8.35 -26.81 -1.31
CA ASP A 63 -6.94 -26.89 -0.89
C ASP A 63 -6.05 -25.88 -1.66
N TRP A 64 -6.62 -25.10 -2.60
CA TRP A 64 -5.86 -24.13 -3.38
C TRP A 64 -5.54 -22.90 -2.54
N TYR A 65 -4.35 -22.34 -2.74
CA TYR A 65 -3.94 -21.12 -2.04
C TYR A 65 -4.96 -20.00 -2.27
N GLY A 66 -5.41 -19.37 -1.20
CA GLY A 66 -6.38 -18.27 -1.23
C GLY A 66 -7.85 -18.69 -1.42
N VAL A 67 -8.17 -19.96 -1.63
CA VAL A 67 -9.57 -20.41 -1.77
C VAL A 67 -10.10 -20.95 -0.45
N GLU A 68 -11.22 -20.41 0.04
CA GLU A 68 -11.89 -20.91 1.24
C GLU A 68 -13.26 -21.52 0.92
N CYS A 69 -13.47 -22.70 1.50
CA CYS A 69 -14.70 -23.44 1.38
C CYS A 69 -15.43 -23.58 2.73
N ARG A 70 -16.76 -23.50 2.70
CA ARG A 70 -17.61 -23.71 3.87
C ARG A 70 -18.55 -24.87 3.64
N SER A 71 -18.48 -25.86 4.54
CA SER A 71 -19.50 -26.90 4.64
C SER A 71 -20.77 -26.35 5.30
N ARG A 72 -21.93 -26.54 4.67
CA ARG A 72 -23.22 -26.13 5.26
C ARG A 72 -23.74 -27.13 6.31
N SER A 73 -23.29 -28.39 6.27
CA SER A 73 -23.52 -29.43 7.29
C SER A 73 -22.71 -30.71 6.97
N GLU A 74 -22.60 -31.67 7.90
CA GLU A 74 -21.89 -32.97 7.71
C GLU A 74 -22.33 -33.79 6.48
N ASN A 75 -23.43 -33.43 5.80
CA ASN A 75 -23.92 -34.10 4.59
C ASN A 75 -24.20 -33.12 3.43
N GLU A 76 -23.72 -31.88 3.51
CA GLU A 76 -23.85 -30.88 2.45
C GLU A 76 -22.48 -30.59 1.83
N ARG A 77 -22.53 -30.24 0.54
CA ARG A 77 -21.35 -29.94 -0.25
C ARG A 77 -20.59 -28.73 0.28
N ASP A 78 -19.28 -28.76 0.12
CA ASP A 78 -18.45 -27.58 0.29
C ASP A 78 -18.77 -26.59 -0.84
N LEU A 79 -18.86 -25.32 -0.47
CA LEU A 79 -19.07 -24.20 -1.37
C LEU A 79 -17.91 -23.25 -1.20
N VAL A 80 -17.33 -22.80 -2.32
CA VAL A 80 -16.44 -21.62 -2.29
C VAL A 80 -17.25 -20.48 -1.69
N HIS A 81 -16.74 -19.87 -0.63
CA HIS A 81 -17.36 -18.67 -0.07
C HIS A 81 -16.39 -17.51 -0.03
N ALA A 82 -15.08 -17.76 -0.02
CA ALA A 82 -14.09 -16.72 -0.15
C ALA A 82 -12.96 -17.07 -1.11
N VAL A 83 -12.44 -16.03 -1.78
CA VAL A 83 -11.17 -16.05 -2.50
C VAL A 83 -10.38 -14.82 -2.04
N GLU A 84 -9.21 -15.06 -1.44
CA GLU A 84 -8.37 -14.07 -0.77
C GLU A 84 -6.97 -14.15 -1.38
N LEU A 85 -6.69 -13.30 -2.37
CA LEU A 85 -5.41 -13.22 -3.08
C LEU A 85 -4.84 -11.78 -3.16
N PRO A 86 -4.93 -10.93 -2.12
CA PRO A 86 -4.35 -9.60 -2.19
C PRO A 86 -2.82 -9.63 -2.30
N GLY A 87 -2.21 -8.65 -2.97
CA GLY A 87 -0.74 -8.51 -3.00
C GLY A 87 -0.01 -9.70 -3.62
N ASN A 88 -0.61 -10.40 -4.60
CA ASN A 88 -0.13 -11.68 -5.12
C ASN A 88 0.34 -11.62 -6.59
N SER A 89 0.54 -10.40 -7.10
CA SER A 89 0.99 -10.12 -8.48
C SER A 89 0.07 -10.68 -9.56
N LEU A 90 -1.23 -10.79 -9.29
CA LEU A 90 -2.23 -11.16 -10.31
C LEU A 90 -2.21 -10.10 -11.41
N SER A 91 -2.07 -10.49 -12.68
CA SER A 91 -2.02 -9.58 -13.82
C SER A 91 -2.96 -10.02 -14.92
N GLY A 92 -3.20 -9.19 -15.95
CA GLY A 92 -4.12 -9.56 -17.03
C GLY A 92 -5.54 -9.05 -16.76
N THR A 93 -6.55 -9.91 -16.79
CA THR A 93 -7.98 -9.50 -16.66
C THR A 93 -8.74 -10.31 -15.61
N LEU A 94 -9.81 -9.75 -15.06
CA LEU A 94 -10.70 -10.46 -14.14
C LEU A 94 -11.83 -11.18 -14.88
N ASP A 95 -11.85 -12.52 -14.85
CA ASP A 95 -13.05 -13.27 -15.25
C ASP A 95 -14.18 -13.06 -14.24
N THR A 96 -15.11 -12.16 -14.56
CA THR A 96 -16.23 -11.77 -13.70
C THR A 96 -17.21 -12.92 -13.40
N ARG A 97 -17.03 -14.14 -13.92
CA ARG A 97 -17.74 -15.36 -13.46
C ARG A 97 -17.39 -15.75 -12.04
N ILE A 98 -16.25 -15.30 -11.51
CA ILE A 98 -15.91 -15.52 -10.09
C ILE A 98 -16.99 -14.95 -9.13
N PHE A 99 -17.66 -13.87 -9.54
CA PHE A 99 -18.77 -13.25 -8.81
C PHE A 99 -20.01 -14.16 -8.67
N GLU A 100 -20.12 -15.22 -9.47
CA GLU A 100 -21.24 -16.19 -9.38
C GLU A 100 -21.01 -17.25 -8.31
N ILE A 101 -19.75 -17.44 -7.88
CA ILE A 101 -19.36 -18.52 -6.96
C ILE A 101 -18.84 -18.00 -5.63
N VAL A 102 -18.33 -16.77 -5.57
CA VAL A 102 -17.86 -16.15 -4.33
C VAL A 102 -18.96 -15.31 -3.71
N HIS A 103 -19.44 -15.74 -2.54
CA HIS A 103 -20.65 -15.19 -1.91
C HIS A 103 -20.41 -14.47 -0.58
N ASP A 104 -19.27 -14.68 0.09
CA ASP A 104 -18.98 -14.04 1.38
C ASP A 104 -17.88 -12.98 1.26
N ARG A 105 -16.72 -13.32 0.67
CA ARG A 105 -15.56 -12.41 0.57
C ARG A 105 -14.75 -12.63 -0.70
N LEU A 106 -14.51 -11.57 -1.45
CA LEU A 106 -13.55 -11.59 -2.54
C LEU A 106 -12.55 -10.47 -2.28
N ASP A 107 -11.29 -10.82 -2.07
CA ASP A 107 -10.21 -9.85 -1.91
C ASP A 107 -9.13 -10.14 -2.96
N LEU A 108 -9.04 -9.23 -3.93
CA LEU A 108 -8.03 -9.23 -4.98
C LEU A 108 -7.26 -7.89 -4.96
N SER A 109 -7.24 -7.18 -3.82
CA SER A 109 -6.60 -5.86 -3.72
C SER A 109 -5.10 -5.92 -3.98
N ASP A 110 -4.49 -4.78 -4.29
CA ASP A 110 -3.03 -4.64 -4.41
C ASP A 110 -2.43 -5.63 -5.42
N ASN A 111 -3.03 -5.71 -6.61
CA ASN A 111 -2.60 -6.56 -7.72
C ASN A 111 -2.47 -5.71 -9.00
N GLU A 112 -2.19 -6.37 -10.13
CA GLU A 112 -2.01 -5.74 -11.44
C GLU A 112 -3.12 -6.15 -12.43
N LEU A 113 -4.31 -6.51 -11.92
CA LEU A 113 -5.45 -6.86 -12.77
C LEU A 113 -5.94 -5.61 -13.49
N GLY A 114 -6.17 -5.69 -14.80
CA GLY A 114 -6.66 -4.57 -15.58
C GLY A 114 -7.75 -4.91 -16.57
N GLY A 115 -7.98 -3.98 -17.47
CA GLY A 115 -9.11 -4.00 -18.41
C GLY A 115 -10.44 -3.63 -17.75
N THR A 116 -11.52 -3.78 -18.50
CA THR A 116 -12.86 -3.36 -18.07
C THR A 116 -13.57 -4.43 -17.25
N LEU A 117 -14.39 -3.99 -16.29
CA LEU A 117 -15.36 -4.86 -15.62
C LEU A 117 -16.68 -4.89 -16.40
N ASP A 118 -17.22 -6.07 -16.68
CA ASP A 118 -18.52 -6.20 -17.35
C ASP A 118 -19.71 -6.18 -16.36
N ARG A 119 -19.46 -6.50 -15.09
CA ARG A 119 -20.48 -6.55 -14.02
C ARG A 119 -19.81 -6.48 -12.65
N LEU A 120 -20.62 -6.19 -11.62
CA LEU A 120 -20.25 -6.32 -10.22
C LEU A 120 -21.05 -7.44 -9.54
N PRO A 121 -20.55 -8.03 -8.45
CA PRO A 121 -21.21 -9.13 -7.77
C PRO A 121 -22.50 -8.71 -7.06
N ALA A 122 -23.41 -9.68 -6.92
CA ALA A 122 -24.70 -9.53 -6.27
C ALA A 122 -24.57 -9.69 -4.75
N SER A 123 -24.18 -8.63 -4.04
CA SER A 123 -24.15 -8.61 -2.57
C SER A 123 -23.29 -9.71 -1.89
N PRO A 124 -22.04 -9.94 -2.31
CA PRO A 124 -21.11 -10.75 -1.52
C PRO A 124 -20.75 -9.92 -0.28
N GLY A 125 -20.69 -10.51 0.91
CA GLY A 125 -20.47 -9.74 2.14
C GLY A 125 -19.37 -8.66 2.05
N ARG A 126 -18.26 -8.95 1.35
CA ARG A 126 -17.15 -8.03 1.05
C ARG A 126 -16.55 -8.29 -0.34
N VAL A 127 -16.32 -7.23 -1.12
CA VAL A 127 -15.48 -7.24 -2.33
C VAL A 127 -14.46 -6.13 -2.27
N ASP A 128 -13.20 -6.50 -2.38
CA ASP A 128 -12.06 -5.60 -2.44
C ASP A 128 -11.33 -5.82 -3.76
N LEU A 129 -11.43 -4.84 -4.66
CA LEU A 129 -10.71 -4.81 -5.94
C LEU A 129 -9.83 -3.55 -6.00
N SER A 130 -9.50 -2.97 -4.84
CA SER A 130 -8.76 -1.73 -4.75
C SER A 130 -7.30 -1.92 -5.19
N ASN A 131 -6.63 -0.82 -5.58
CA ASN A 131 -5.22 -0.82 -5.99
C ASN A 131 -4.93 -1.86 -7.09
N ASN A 132 -5.65 -1.75 -8.20
CA ASN A 132 -5.47 -2.54 -9.42
C ASN A 132 -5.36 -1.60 -10.64
N LEU A 133 -5.44 -2.14 -11.85
CA LEU A 133 -5.34 -1.43 -13.13
C LEU A 133 -6.66 -1.45 -13.92
N PHE A 134 -7.80 -1.61 -13.25
CA PHE A 134 -9.09 -1.67 -13.94
C PHE A 134 -9.42 -0.31 -14.57
N ASP A 135 -9.88 -0.33 -15.82
CA ASP A 135 -10.13 0.87 -16.63
C ASP A 135 -11.54 0.90 -17.24
N GLY A 136 -11.83 1.98 -17.96
CA GLY A 136 -13.12 2.21 -18.59
C GLY A 136 -14.22 2.60 -17.61
N SER A 137 -15.48 2.51 -18.04
CA SER A 137 -16.62 2.94 -17.22
C SER A 137 -17.04 1.91 -16.19
N LEU A 138 -17.60 2.38 -15.07
CA LEU A 138 -18.24 1.52 -14.08
C LEU A 138 -19.36 0.68 -14.74
N PRO A 139 -19.52 -0.62 -14.38
CA PRO A 139 -20.57 -1.45 -14.93
C PRO A 139 -21.96 -0.91 -14.58
N ALA A 140 -22.81 -0.73 -15.58
CA ALA A 140 -24.17 -0.19 -15.40
C ALA A 140 -25.09 -1.14 -14.58
N GLU A 141 -24.82 -2.44 -14.63
CA GLU A 141 -25.56 -3.44 -13.85
C GLU A 141 -24.83 -3.74 -12.54
N MET A 142 -25.27 -3.11 -11.45
CA MET A 142 -25.28 -3.82 -10.17
C MET A 142 -26.36 -4.89 -10.31
N SER A 143 -26.04 -6.17 -10.14
CA SER A 143 -26.96 -7.28 -10.39
C SER A 143 -28.39 -6.96 -9.89
N ALA A 144 -29.38 -7.10 -10.76
CA ALA A 144 -30.71 -6.49 -10.66
C ALA A 144 -31.61 -6.92 -9.47
N GLU A 145 -31.08 -7.58 -8.44
CA GLU A 145 -31.84 -8.17 -7.33
C GLU A 145 -31.34 -7.84 -5.91
N THR A 146 -30.48 -6.84 -5.70
CA THR A 146 -30.00 -6.54 -4.33
C THR A 146 -31.00 -5.68 -3.56
N SER A 147 -31.83 -6.32 -2.73
CA SER A 147 -32.58 -5.64 -1.65
C SER A 147 -31.76 -5.48 -0.37
N ASP A 148 -30.54 -6.03 -0.34
CA ASP A 148 -29.58 -5.92 0.76
C ASP A 148 -28.41 -5.03 0.35
N PHE A 149 -28.36 -3.83 0.93
CA PHE A 149 -27.28 -2.86 0.73
C PHE A 149 -26.14 -3.05 1.76
N ASN A 150 -26.26 -4.00 2.70
CA ASN A 150 -25.34 -4.16 3.81
C ASN A 150 -24.14 -5.05 3.44
N TRP A 151 -23.34 -4.58 2.48
CA TRP A 151 -22.09 -5.19 2.07
C TRP A 151 -21.01 -4.12 1.81
N TYR A 152 -19.79 -4.57 1.52
CA TYR A 152 -18.61 -3.74 1.30
C TYR A 152 -18.15 -3.86 -0.15
N LEU A 153 -17.92 -2.72 -0.81
CA LEU A 153 -17.25 -2.65 -2.10
C LEU A 153 -16.14 -1.60 -2.06
N ASP A 154 -14.93 -2.03 -2.38
CA ASP A 154 -13.80 -1.13 -2.65
C ASP A 154 -13.35 -1.28 -4.10
N LEU A 155 -13.45 -0.18 -4.86
CA LEU A 155 -12.92 -0.05 -6.22
C LEU A 155 -11.86 1.06 -6.28
N SER A 156 -11.36 1.54 -5.15
CA SER A 156 -10.43 2.66 -5.10
C SER A 156 -9.06 2.34 -5.70
N GLY A 157 -8.31 3.36 -6.10
CA GLY A 157 -6.96 3.17 -6.65
C GLY A 157 -6.96 2.36 -7.95
N ASN A 158 -7.88 2.70 -8.87
CA ASN A 158 -7.99 2.12 -10.21
C ASN A 158 -8.02 3.26 -11.25
N ASP A 159 -8.21 2.92 -12.52
CA ASP A 159 -8.27 3.84 -13.65
C ASP A 159 -9.72 4.00 -14.20
N PHE A 160 -10.77 3.77 -13.39
CA PHE A 160 -12.15 3.91 -13.85
C PHE A 160 -12.48 5.35 -14.27
N GLU A 161 -13.18 5.52 -15.39
CA GLU A 161 -13.47 6.82 -16.02
C GLU A 161 -14.95 7.00 -16.40
N GLY A 162 -15.35 8.25 -16.66
CA GLY A 162 -16.72 8.60 -17.03
C GLY A 162 -17.65 8.79 -15.81
N GLU A 163 -18.96 8.86 -16.05
CA GLU A 163 -19.96 9.12 -15.00
C GLU A 163 -20.33 7.83 -14.22
N VAL A 164 -20.73 8.00 -12.95
CA VAL A 164 -21.40 6.93 -12.19
C VAL A 164 -22.76 6.61 -12.85
N PRO A 165 -23.03 5.35 -13.26
CA PRO A 165 -24.25 5.00 -13.98
C PRO A 165 -25.56 5.33 -13.24
N GLU A 166 -26.62 5.60 -14.01
CA GLU A 166 -27.97 5.81 -13.47
C GLU A 166 -28.47 4.52 -12.75
N GLY A 167 -28.98 4.64 -11.53
CA GLY A 167 -29.43 3.51 -10.71
C GLY A 167 -28.30 2.72 -10.02
N TRP A 168 -27.07 3.22 -10.06
CA TRP A 168 -25.94 2.67 -9.32
C TRP A 168 -25.95 3.17 -7.86
N ASP A 169 -26.81 2.59 -7.04
CA ASP A 169 -27.04 3.04 -5.64
C ASP A 169 -25.87 2.69 -4.70
N GLY A 170 -25.05 1.70 -5.09
CA GLY A 170 -23.89 1.24 -4.34
C GLY A 170 -24.23 0.53 -3.01
N PRO A 171 -23.26 -0.19 -2.42
CA PRO A 171 -23.40 -0.68 -1.05
C PRO A 171 -23.38 0.42 0.00
N LYS A 172 -23.66 0.03 1.23
CA LYS A 172 -23.56 0.86 2.43
C LYS A 172 -22.13 1.25 2.77
N TRP A 173 -21.15 0.41 2.47
CA TRP A 173 -19.74 0.78 2.51
C TRP A 173 -19.20 0.74 1.08
N LEU A 174 -18.85 1.92 0.58
CA LEU A 174 -18.38 2.09 -0.79
C LEU A 174 -17.18 3.03 -0.82
N SER A 175 -16.12 2.61 -1.50
CA SER A 175 -15.03 3.48 -1.92
C SER A 175 -14.88 3.44 -3.44
N LEU A 176 -14.95 4.61 -4.06
CA LEU A 176 -14.58 4.88 -5.46
C LEU A 176 -13.38 5.83 -5.54
N ALA A 177 -12.67 6.02 -4.43
CA ALA A 177 -11.61 7.00 -4.32
C ALA A 177 -10.48 6.77 -5.33
N ASN A 178 -9.73 7.81 -5.69
CA ASN A 178 -8.54 7.69 -6.53
C ASN A 178 -8.83 6.94 -7.84
N ASN A 179 -9.71 7.53 -8.64
CA ASN A 179 -10.10 7.09 -9.98
C ASN A 179 -10.20 8.33 -10.90
N ARG A 180 -10.69 8.16 -12.12
CA ARG A 180 -10.91 9.25 -13.09
C ARG A 180 -12.40 9.49 -13.36
N LEU A 181 -13.26 9.21 -12.39
CA LEU A 181 -14.70 9.36 -12.52
C LEU A 181 -15.10 10.83 -12.53
N GLU A 182 -16.07 11.18 -13.36
CA GLU A 182 -16.50 12.57 -13.59
C GLU A 182 -18.00 12.77 -13.39
N GLY A 183 -18.44 14.03 -13.49
CA GLY A 183 -19.84 14.43 -13.40
C GLY A 183 -20.39 14.44 -11.97
N MET A 184 -21.73 14.40 -11.85
CA MET A 184 -22.44 14.40 -10.57
C MET A 184 -22.97 12.99 -10.26
N PRO A 185 -22.49 12.30 -9.21
CA PRO A 185 -22.95 10.97 -8.83
C PRO A 185 -24.25 11.04 -8.01
N GLY A 186 -25.32 11.52 -8.64
CA GLY A 186 -26.61 11.83 -7.98
C GLY A 186 -27.18 10.67 -7.16
N ASN A 187 -27.15 9.44 -7.68
CA ASN A 187 -27.68 8.26 -6.98
C ASN A 187 -26.93 7.96 -5.66
N LEU A 188 -25.64 8.26 -5.61
CA LEU A 188 -24.81 8.04 -4.41
C LEU A 188 -25.02 9.15 -3.37
N LEU A 189 -25.35 10.37 -3.79
CA LEU A 189 -25.47 11.54 -2.92
C LEU A 189 -26.92 11.84 -2.49
N GLU A 190 -27.90 11.65 -3.37
CA GLU A 190 -29.31 12.02 -3.14
C GLU A 190 -30.17 10.85 -2.63
N ASP A 191 -29.89 9.62 -3.08
CA ASP A 191 -30.74 8.45 -2.85
C ASP A 191 -30.14 7.43 -1.86
N ALA A 192 -29.28 7.91 -0.94
CA ALA A 192 -28.61 7.06 0.03
C ALA A 192 -29.59 6.17 0.85
N PRO A 193 -29.33 4.85 0.99
CA PRO A 193 -30.22 3.93 1.69
C PRO A 193 -30.57 4.40 3.11
N ARG A 194 -31.86 4.43 3.43
CA ARG A 194 -32.35 4.90 4.75
C ARG A 194 -32.14 3.84 5.82
N GLY A 195 -31.33 4.15 6.84
CA GLY A 195 -31.19 3.37 8.07
C GLY A 195 -29.85 2.65 8.24
N GLY A 196 -29.06 3.13 9.20
CA GLY A 196 -27.76 2.58 9.59
C GLY A 196 -26.62 3.14 8.74
N GLY A 197 -25.63 3.74 9.39
CA GLY A 197 -24.56 4.59 8.81
C GLY A 197 -23.95 4.13 7.49
N ARG A 198 -24.01 4.97 6.45
CA ARG A 198 -23.31 4.80 5.18
C ARG A 198 -21.88 5.34 5.29
N PHE A 199 -20.93 4.62 4.70
CA PHE A 199 -19.61 5.10 4.36
C PHE A 199 -19.53 5.30 2.85
N LEU A 200 -19.08 6.47 2.42
CA LEU A 200 -18.89 6.79 1.02
C LEU A 200 -17.60 7.59 0.85
N ASP A 201 -16.66 7.01 0.12
CA ASP A 201 -15.46 7.72 -0.32
C ASP A 201 -15.50 7.94 -1.84
N LEU A 202 -15.54 9.21 -2.23
CA LEU A 202 -15.49 9.68 -3.62
C LEU A 202 -14.23 10.52 -3.88
N SER A 203 -13.31 10.55 -2.92
CA SER A 203 -12.17 11.47 -2.99
C SER A 203 -11.28 11.19 -4.19
N ASP A 204 -10.53 12.21 -4.62
CA ASP A 204 -9.56 12.07 -5.69
C ASP A 204 -10.17 11.50 -7.00
N ASN A 205 -11.10 12.27 -7.54
CA ASN A 205 -11.76 12.00 -8.81
C ASN A 205 -11.91 13.33 -9.56
N GLN A 206 -12.70 13.33 -10.62
CA GLN A 206 -13.05 14.50 -11.42
C GLN A 206 -14.54 14.87 -11.25
N PHE A 207 -15.14 14.51 -10.11
CA PHE A 207 -16.53 14.85 -9.84
C PHE A 207 -16.71 16.36 -9.72
N SER A 208 -17.84 16.85 -10.19
CA SER A 208 -18.12 18.29 -10.21
C SER A 208 -19.61 18.59 -10.11
N GLY A 209 -19.91 19.86 -9.83
CA GLY A 209 -21.27 20.39 -9.73
C GLY A 209 -21.69 20.73 -8.31
N ALA A 210 -22.92 21.22 -8.16
CA ALA A 210 -23.41 21.72 -6.88
C ALA A 210 -23.82 20.58 -5.95
N LEU A 211 -23.19 20.47 -4.77
CA LEU A 211 -23.58 19.46 -3.79
C LEU A 211 -25.03 19.69 -3.34
N PRO A 212 -25.88 18.64 -3.38
CA PRO A 212 -27.28 18.79 -3.02
C PRO A 212 -27.42 18.86 -1.49
N THR A 213 -28.17 19.84 -0.98
CA THR A 213 -28.40 19.98 0.47
C THR A 213 -29.20 18.82 1.07
N SER A 214 -29.84 17.99 0.23
CA SER A 214 -30.50 16.75 0.64
C SER A 214 -29.51 15.71 1.20
N LEU A 215 -28.20 15.88 1.01
CA LEU A 215 -27.18 15.08 1.69
C LEU A 215 -27.37 15.05 3.22
N MET A 216 -27.85 16.15 3.81
CA MET A 216 -28.17 16.23 5.25
C MET A 216 -29.32 15.29 5.67
N GLU A 217 -30.17 14.87 4.73
CA GLU A 217 -31.25 13.91 4.95
C GLU A 217 -30.77 12.45 4.82
N GLY A 218 -29.53 12.24 4.35
CA GLY A 218 -28.89 10.94 4.17
C GLY A 218 -28.52 10.27 5.49
N SER A 219 -28.22 8.96 5.44
CA SER A 219 -27.83 8.17 6.60
C SER A 219 -26.30 8.11 6.79
N PHE A 220 -25.55 9.19 6.52
CA PHE A 220 -24.12 9.24 6.86
C PHE A 220 -23.96 9.40 8.37
N MET A 221 -23.07 8.64 9.00
CA MET A 221 -22.76 8.85 10.41
C MET A 221 -21.63 9.86 10.56
N PRO A 222 -21.58 10.61 11.68
CA PRO A 222 -20.40 11.38 12.04
C PRO A 222 -19.15 10.50 12.08
N HIS A 223 -17.98 11.04 11.74
CA HIS A 223 -16.72 10.28 11.71
C HIS A 223 -16.39 9.59 13.06
N ASN A 224 -16.87 10.16 14.19
CA ASN A 224 -16.72 9.60 15.54
C ASN A 224 -17.77 8.53 15.91
N GLY A 225 -18.63 8.11 14.99
CA GLY A 225 -19.72 7.15 15.23
C GLY A 225 -19.24 5.69 15.29
N SER A 226 -19.54 4.97 16.37
CA SER A 226 -19.24 3.54 16.47
C SER A 226 -20.25 2.68 15.71
N SER A 227 -19.81 2.17 14.56
CA SER A 227 -20.53 1.27 13.66
C SER A 227 -19.62 0.10 13.30
N ARG A 228 -20.18 -1.11 13.12
CA ARG A 228 -19.42 -2.32 12.72
C ARG A 228 -18.69 -2.14 11.37
N TRP A 229 -19.14 -1.20 10.55
CA TRP A 229 -18.57 -0.86 9.24
C TRP A 229 -18.11 0.60 9.17
N GLY A 230 -18.09 1.33 10.28
CA GLY A 230 -17.91 2.78 10.27
C GLY A 230 -19.09 3.51 9.60
N GLY A 231 -18.91 4.80 9.38
CA GLY A 231 -19.77 5.65 8.58
C GLY A 231 -19.10 7.01 8.39
N GLY A 232 -19.48 7.72 7.34
CA GLY A 232 -18.92 9.02 7.01
C GLY A 232 -18.74 9.23 5.51
N LEU A 233 -18.24 10.41 5.17
CA LEU A 233 -18.27 10.93 3.81
C LEU A 233 -16.91 11.56 3.46
N ASN A 234 -16.31 11.14 2.36
CA ASN A 234 -15.09 11.75 1.85
C ASN A 234 -15.32 12.26 0.41
N LEU A 235 -15.22 13.57 0.24
CA LEU A 235 -15.48 14.28 -1.03
C LEU A 235 -14.26 15.04 -1.53
N CYS A 236 -13.11 14.88 -0.86
CA CYS A 236 -11.91 15.67 -1.10
C CYS A 236 -11.38 15.56 -2.54
N TRP A 237 -10.62 16.56 -3.00
CA TRP A 237 -9.94 16.55 -4.31
C TRP A 237 -10.90 16.27 -5.48
N ASN A 238 -11.98 17.03 -5.53
CA ASN A 238 -12.97 17.07 -6.59
C ASN A 238 -13.44 18.52 -6.77
N ASP A 239 -14.03 18.87 -7.92
CA ASP A 239 -14.46 20.23 -8.25
C ASP A 239 -15.91 20.52 -7.81
N TRP A 240 -16.19 20.33 -6.52
CA TRP A 240 -17.52 20.53 -5.95
C TRP A 240 -17.86 22.01 -5.75
N ALA A 241 -19.03 22.42 -6.22
CA ALA A 241 -19.61 23.71 -5.86
C ALA A 241 -20.39 23.58 -4.53
N ILE A 242 -19.82 24.11 -3.45
CA ILE A 242 -20.42 24.04 -2.11
C ILE A 242 -21.48 25.13 -1.92
N PRO A 243 -22.75 24.80 -1.59
CA PRO A 243 -23.77 25.78 -1.28
C PRO A 243 -23.33 26.76 -0.18
N GLU A 244 -23.71 28.05 -0.33
CA GLU A 244 -23.55 29.08 0.70
C GLU A 244 -24.56 28.85 1.86
N ASN A 245 -24.41 27.75 2.57
CA ASN A 245 -25.24 27.37 3.72
C ASN A 245 -24.33 26.91 4.86
N VAL A 246 -24.35 27.66 5.97
CA VAL A 246 -23.52 27.40 7.15
C VAL A 246 -23.85 26.05 7.79
N GLU A 247 -25.13 25.72 7.94
CA GLU A 247 -25.58 24.45 8.53
C GLU A 247 -25.14 23.26 7.67
N PHE A 248 -25.15 23.43 6.34
CA PHE A 248 -24.67 22.41 5.41
C PHE A 248 -23.16 22.19 5.53
N ARG A 249 -22.37 23.27 5.66
CA ARG A 249 -20.91 23.18 5.83
C ARG A 249 -20.53 22.57 7.18
N GLU A 250 -21.19 22.97 8.26
CA GLU A 250 -21.01 22.36 9.58
C GLU A 250 -21.38 20.87 9.56
N TRP A 251 -22.45 20.50 8.86
CA TRP A 251 -22.82 19.10 8.67
C TRP A 251 -21.76 18.33 7.89
N LEU A 252 -21.23 18.89 6.80
CA LEU A 252 -20.14 18.27 6.03
C LEU A 252 -18.91 18.03 6.90
N GLU A 253 -18.48 19.02 7.69
CA GLU A 253 -17.36 18.90 8.63
C GLU A 253 -17.58 17.79 9.68
N GLU A 254 -18.78 17.66 10.26
CA GLU A 254 -19.08 16.62 11.26
C GLU A 254 -19.07 15.19 10.69
N HIS A 255 -19.39 15.05 9.40
CA HIS A 255 -19.52 13.75 8.72
C HIS A 255 -18.30 13.42 7.85
N HIS A 256 -17.34 14.34 7.75
CA HIS A 256 -16.13 14.15 6.96
C HIS A 256 -15.12 13.25 7.68
N VAL A 257 -14.52 12.31 6.95
CA VAL A 257 -13.64 11.27 7.52
C VAL A 257 -12.14 11.48 7.24
N ALA A 258 -11.77 12.52 6.49
CA ALA A 258 -10.38 12.80 6.09
C ALA A 258 -9.83 14.13 6.64
N GLY A 259 -10.20 14.48 7.88
CA GLY A 259 -9.72 15.69 8.57
C GLY A 259 -10.66 16.87 8.42
N GLU A 260 -10.10 18.09 8.31
CA GLU A 260 -10.90 19.32 8.11
C GLU A 260 -11.37 19.42 6.64
N PHE A 261 -12.69 19.48 6.43
CA PHE A 261 -13.31 19.41 5.12
C PHE A 261 -12.92 20.58 4.19
N GLU A 262 -12.76 21.78 4.73
CA GLU A 262 -12.40 22.98 3.94
C GLU A 262 -10.97 22.89 3.38
N ASN A 263 -10.07 22.09 3.98
CA ASN A 263 -8.68 21.99 3.52
C ASN A 263 -8.52 21.16 2.24
N CYS A 264 -9.49 20.30 1.92
CA CYS A 264 -9.33 19.32 0.84
C CYS A 264 -10.17 19.62 -0.43
N LEU A 265 -11.18 20.49 -0.36
CA LEU A 265 -11.98 20.89 -1.52
C LEU A 265 -11.38 22.00 -2.37
N SER A 266 -10.41 22.74 -1.83
CA SER A 266 -9.77 23.87 -2.51
C SER A 266 -8.29 23.62 -2.86
N GLY A 267 -7.81 22.38 -2.74
CA GLY A 267 -6.44 22.03 -3.05
C GLY A 267 -6.25 21.88 -4.56
N GLU A 268 -5.61 22.85 -5.20
CA GLU A 268 -5.12 22.70 -6.58
C GLU A 268 -3.81 21.90 -6.53
N ARG A 269 -3.80 20.72 -7.15
CA ARG A 269 -2.56 19.96 -7.33
C ARG A 269 -1.60 20.76 -8.21
N GLN A 270 -0.33 20.73 -7.83
CA GLN A 270 0.74 21.39 -8.54
C GLN A 270 1.57 20.34 -9.27
N PRO A 271 2.15 20.66 -10.44
CA PRO A 271 2.98 19.70 -11.15
C PRO A 271 4.15 19.20 -10.29
N ILE A 272 4.47 17.91 -10.40
CA ILE A 272 5.67 17.35 -9.76
C ILE A 272 6.90 18.02 -10.39
N ASN A 273 7.81 18.51 -9.54
CA ASN A 273 9.06 19.12 -9.99
C ASN A 273 10.16 18.89 -8.95
N PRO A 274 11.43 19.22 -9.26
CA PRO A 274 12.57 18.92 -8.39
C PRO A 274 12.44 19.44 -6.96
N ALA A 275 11.69 20.54 -6.77
CA ALA A 275 11.50 21.15 -5.47
C ALA A 275 10.78 20.22 -4.48
N ILE A 276 10.10 19.16 -4.93
CA ILE A 276 9.54 18.15 -4.02
C ILE A 276 10.64 17.39 -3.25
N SER A 277 11.89 17.43 -3.73
CA SER A 277 12.98 16.67 -3.13
C SER A 277 13.34 17.17 -1.72
N GLY A 278 13.43 16.25 -0.77
CA GLY A 278 13.72 16.50 0.64
C GLY A 278 12.93 15.58 1.58
N SER A 279 12.99 15.90 2.87
CA SER A 279 12.30 15.16 3.92
C SER A 279 10.93 15.77 4.27
N TRP A 280 9.95 14.91 4.51
CA TRP A 280 8.57 15.25 4.82
C TRP A 280 8.08 14.41 6.01
N PHE A 281 7.18 14.95 6.82
CA PHE A 281 6.61 14.25 7.97
C PHE A 281 5.12 14.51 8.13
N ASP A 282 4.43 13.55 8.74
CA ASP A 282 3.04 13.69 9.16
C ASP A 282 3.01 14.27 10.58
N PRO A 283 2.45 15.47 10.81
CA PRO A 283 2.38 16.07 12.15
C PRO A 283 1.46 15.29 13.11
N ASP A 284 0.51 14.52 12.59
CA ASP A 284 -0.45 13.73 13.36
C ASP A 284 0.07 12.31 13.66
N ARG A 285 1.09 11.84 12.92
CA ARG A 285 1.77 10.55 13.14
C ARG A 285 3.25 10.74 13.45
N SER A 286 3.51 11.13 14.69
CA SER A 286 4.88 11.31 15.18
C SER A 286 5.71 10.03 15.03
N GLY A 287 6.93 10.19 14.49
CA GLY A 287 7.84 9.09 14.21
C GLY A 287 7.77 8.54 12.79
N GLU A 288 6.87 9.03 11.94
CA GLU A 288 6.84 8.68 10.52
C GLU A 288 7.38 9.81 9.65
N GLY A 289 7.92 9.44 8.49
CA GLY A 289 8.36 10.42 7.50
C GLY A 289 8.67 9.76 6.18
N ILE A 290 8.71 10.59 5.14
CA ILE A 290 9.21 10.19 3.83
C ILE A 290 10.34 11.09 3.39
N VAL A 291 11.29 10.52 2.69
CA VAL A 291 12.30 11.24 1.95
C VAL A 291 12.04 11.00 0.47
N VAL A 292 11.79 12.08 -0.27
CA VAL A 292 11.50 12.03 -1.70
C VAL A 292 12.67 12.67 -2.43
N HIS A 293 13.23 12.00 -3.44
CA HIS A 293 14.32 12.52 -4.27
C HIS A 293 13.93 12.34 -5.74
N THR A 294 13.62 13.44 -6.44
CA THR A 294 13.50 13.42 -7.90
C THR A 294 14.91 13.35 -8.48
N LEU A 295 15.22 12.34 -9.27
CA LEU A 295 16.53 12.11 -9.88
C LEU A 295 16.64 12.78 -11.26
N ASP A 296 17.86 13.05 -11.71
CA ASP A 296 18.15 13.70 -12.99
C ASP A 296 17.55 13.00 -14.22
N ASN A 297 17.35 11.69 -14.15
CA ASN A 297 16.70 10.86 -15.17
C ASN A 297 15.16 10.94 -15.16
N GLY A 298 14.55 11.67 -14.21
CA GLY A 298 13.10 11.83 -14.05
C GLY A 298 12.44 10.80 -13.12
N THR A 299 13.18 9.79 -12.65
CA THR A 299 12.69 8.87 -11.61
C THR A 299 12.55 9.60 -10.28
N VAL A 300 11.50 9.32 -9.53
CA VAL A 300 11.30 9.80 -8.17
C VAL A 300 11.50 8.63 -7.21
N LEU A 301 12.48 8.80 -6.33
CA LEU A 301 12.86 7.85 -5.31
C LEU A 301 12.16 8.21 -3.99
N ASN A 302 11.62 7.21 -3.31
CA ASN A 302 10.96 7.32 -2.02
C ASN A 302 11.66 6.42 -1.00
N TYR A 303 11.98 7.00 0.15
CA TYR A 303 12.32 6.29 1.37
C TYR A 303 11.24 6.58 2.40
N PHE A 304 10.39 5.60 2.65
CA PHE A 304 9.30 5.72 3.60
C PHE A 304 9.67 5.04 4.92
N PHE A 305 9.68 5.84 5.98
CA PHE A 305 9.89 5.40 7.34
C PHE A 305 8.57 5.35 8.10
N THR A 306 8.25 4.16 8.60
CA THR A 306 6.99 3.86 9.28
C THR A 306 7.18 2.79 10.34
N PHE A 307 6.08 2.27 10.89
CA PHE A 307 6.07 1.24 11.90
C PHE A 307 4.78 0.40 11.85
N ASP A 308 4.86 -0.80 12.42
CA ASP A 308 3.72 -1.69 12.60
C ASP A 308 2.90 -1.36 13.87
N GLU A 309 1.78 -2.06 14.12
CA GLU A 309 0.87 -1.80 15.24
C GLU A 309 1.52 -1.95 16.63
N ASN A 310 2.62 -2.71 16.74
CA ASN A 310 3.40 -2.82 17.97
C ASN A 310 4.52 -1.77 18.06
N GLY A 311 4.58 -0.82 17.14
CA GLY A 311 5.56 0.27 17.11
C GLY A 311 6.95 -0.17 16.65
N LYS A 312 7.09 -1.33 15.99
CA LYS A 312 8.37 -1.76 15.42
C LYS A 312 8.57 -1.09 14.06
N GLN A 313 9.74 -0.50 13.89
CA GLN A 313 10.13 0.27 12.71
C GLN A 313 10.11 -0.57 11.42
N GLN A 314 9.73 0.09 10.33
CA GLN A 314 9.77 -0.42 8.97
C GLN A 314 10.31 0.66 8.02
N TRP A 315 11.10 0.23 7.06
CA TRP A 315 11.65 1.08 6.01
C TRP A 315 11.31 0.47 4.67
N LEU A 316 10.59 1.24 3.88
CA LEU A 316 10.14 0.82 2.58
C LEU A 316 10.72 1.75 1.53
N VAL A 317 11.28 1.19 0.47
CA VAL A 317 11.90 1.96 -0.62
C VAL A 317 11.16 1.71 -1.92
N GLY A 318 10.91 2.77 -2.67
CA GLY A 318 10.25 2.70 -3.99
C GLY A 318 10.90 3.67 -4.95
N ALA A 319 10.95 3.32 -6.23
CA ALA A 319 11.41 4.20 -7.29
C ALA A 319 10.40 4.14 -8.42
N GLU A 320 9.87 5.28 -8.85
CA GLU A 320 8.87 5.31 -9.92
C GLU A 320 8.92 6.61 -10.70
N SER A 321 8.30 6.64 -11.88
CA SER A 321 8.14 7.88 -12.66
C SER A 321 7.00 8.75 -12.09
N ALA A 322 7.16 10.06 -12.21
CA ALA A 322 6.09 11.00 -11.88
C ALA A 322 5.08 11.11 -13.02
N ASP A 323 3.79 11.16 -12.67
CA ASP A 323 2.75 11.73 -13.51
C ASP A 323 2.85 13.27 -13.51
N GLU A 324 1.88 13.96 -14.10
CA GLU A 324 1.89 15.42 -14.15
C GLU A 324 1.91 16.04 -12.74
N ASP A 325 1.06 15.58 -11.84
CA ASP A 325 0.81 16.19 -10.53
C ASP A 325 0.93 15.21 -9.34
N SER A 326 1.22 13.94 -9.62
CA SER A 326 1.38 12.89 -8.62
C SER A 326 2.52 11.93 -8.92
N VAL A 327 2.92 11.15 -7.91
CA VAL A 327 3.82 9.99 -8.07
C VAL A 327 3.21 8.84 -7.31
N SER A 328 3.11 7.66 -7.93
CA SER A 328 2.54 6.46 -7.30
C SER A 328 3.53 5.30 -7.35
N TRP A 329 4.08 4.91 -6.21
CA TRP A 329 4.89 3.72 -6.03
C TRP A 329 3.98 2.54 -5.69
N ARG A 330 3.75 1.65 -6.65
CA ARG A 330 2.90 0.45 -6.44
C ARG A 330 3.58 -0.62 -5.59
N GLU A 331 4.90 -0.64 -5.61
CA GLU A 331 5.71 -1.53 -4.80
C GLU A 331 6.67 -0.72 -3.93
N LEU A 332 6.57 -0.94 -2.62
CA LEU A 332 7.53 -0.46 -1.65
C LEU A 332 8.25 -1.65 -1.03
N LEU A 333 9.54 -1.73 -1.30
CA LEU A 333 10.37 -2.86 -0.94
C LEU A 333 10.97 -2.68 0.45
N ARG A 334 10.95 -3.74 1.26
CA ARG A 334 11.73 -3.83 2.48
C ARG A 334 12.93 -4.74 2.27
N THR A 335 14.09 -4.34 2.81
CA THR A 335 15.33 -5.11 2.72
C THR A 335 15.80 -5.64 4.09
N ARG A 336 16.45 -6.81 4.14
CA ARG A 336 17.12 -7.37 5.34
C ARG A 336 18.46 -8.01 4.99
N GLY A 337 19.52 -7.72 5.76
CA GLY A 337 20.90 -8.15 5.47
C GLY A 337 21.78 -8.15 6.72
N GLN A 338 23.05 -8.52 6.63
CA GLN A 338 23.99 -8.64 7.77
C GLN A 338 25.01 -7.49 7.80
N PHE A 339 25.45 -7.10 9.00
CA PHE A 339 26.53 -6.12 9.13
C PHE A 339 27.84 -6.71 8.58
N ASP A 340 28.66 -5.87 7.95
CA ASP A 340 29.85 -6.22 7.18
C ASP A 340 29.62 -6.93 5.83
N SER A 341 28.48 -7.58 5.64
CA SER A 341 28.22 -8.42 4.45
C SER A 341 27.10 -7.90 3.55
N GLY A 342 26.21 -7.02 4.05
CA GLY A 342 25.07 -6.54 3.28
C GLY A 342 24.00 -7.61 3.04
N LEU A 343 23.30 -7.50 1.91
CA LEU A 343 22.35 -8.51 1.41
C LEU A 343 23.12 -9.73 0.89
N LEU A 344 22.73 -10.92 1.33
CA LEU A 344 23.32 -12.18 0.86
C LEU A 344 22.61 -12.65 -0.42
N GLU A 345 23.37 -12.93 -1.49
CA GLU A 345 22.84 -13.26 -2.84
C GLU A 345 21.86 -14.45 -2.88
N ASP A 346 21.94 -15.38 -1.92
CA ASP A 346 21.15 -16.62 -1.91
C ASP A 346 19.86 -16.56 -1.07
N GLU A 347 19.54 -15.42 -0.44
CA GLU A 347 18.34 -15.26 0.38
C GLU A 347 17.24 -14.50 -0.37
N GLU A 348 16.42 -15.22 -1.17
CA GLU A 348 15.22 -14.68 -1.85
C GLU A 348 14.27 -13.94 -0.90
N ASN A 349 14.31 -14.23 0.41
CA ASN A 349 13.47 -13.58 1.43
C ASN A 349 14.02 -12.22 1.93
N SER A 350 15.13 -11.73 1.36
CA SER A 350 15.78 -10.50 1.81
C SER A 350 15.15 -9.23 1.23
N ILE A 351 14.36 -9.33 0.15
CA ILE A 351 13.64 -8.21 -0.48
C ILE A 351 12.17 -8.60 -0.59
N GLU A 352 11.30 -7.79 -0.02
CA GLU A 352 9.87 -8.10 0.05
C GLU A 352 9.06 -6.85 -0.28
N ASN A 353 8.07 -6.95 -1.17
CA ASN A 353 7.08 -5.90 -1.33
C ASN A 353 6.19 -5.83 -0.06
N ARG A 354 6.06 -4.64 0.50
CA ARG A 354 5.38 -4.40 1.79
C ARG A 354 4.34 -3.29 1.72
N GLY A 355 4.07 -2.73 0.54
CA GLY A 355 3.04 -1.71 0.40
C GLY A 355 3.13 -0.91 -0.89
N SER A 356 2.28 0.10 -0.98
CA SER A 356 2.27 1.13 -2.01
C SER A 356 2.22 2.52 -1.37
N PHE A 357 2.61 3.53 -2.13
CA PHE A 357 2.62 4.92 -1.70
C PHE A 357 2.23 5.81 -2.88
N ARG A 358 1.49 6.87 -2.62
CA ARG A 358 1.23 7.94 -3.59
C ARG A 358 1.48 9.28 -2.94
N ILE A 359 2.06 10.21 -3.68
CA ILE A 359 2.09 11.63 -3.29
C ILE A 359 1.46 12.50 -4.36
N ASP A 360 0.71 13.50 -3.92
CA ASP A 360 0.33 14.64 -4.75
C ASP A 360 0.97 15.90 -4.19
N ARG A 361 1.48 16.75 -5.07
CA ARG A 361 2.05 18.01 -4.64
C ARG A 361 0.97 19.07 -4.50
N LEU A 362 0.87 19.68 -3.31
CA LEU A 362 -0.08 20.77 -3.05
C LEU A 362 0.59 22.16 -3.01
N GLY A 363 1.93 22.21 -3.02
CA GLY A 363 2.68 23.46 -2.99
C GLY A 363 4.18 23.27 -2.84
N SER A 364 4.87 24.30 -2.33
CA SER A 364 6.30 24.20 -1.99
C SER A 364 6.55 23.38 -0.74
N ASP A 365 5.65 23.45 0.26
CA ASP A 365 5.92 22.92 1.61
C ASP A 365 4.82 21.99 2.13
N ARG A 366 3.92 21.57 1.23
CA ARG A 366 2.81 20.65 1.52
C ARG A 366 2.67 19.62 0.41
N ILE A 367 2.51 18.37 0.80
CA ILE A 367 2.11 17.27 -0.07
C ILE A 367 0.95 16.52 0.59
N MET A 368 0.11 15.89 -0.22
CA MET A 368 -0.79 14.84 0.24
C MET A 368 -0.10 13.51 -0.01
N ALA A 369 -0.07 12.63 0.98
CA ALA A 369 0.46 11.29 0.80
C ALA A 369 -0.62 10.26 1.13
N GLU A 370 -0.79 9.29 0.25
CA GLU A 370 -1.60 8.10 0.48
C GLU A 370 -0.68 6.90 0.59
N ARG A 371 -0.95 6.04 1.56
CA ARG A 371 -0.06 4.95 1.92
C ARG A 371 -0.88 3.73 2.12
N VAL A 372 -0.38 2.61 1.63
CA VAL A 372 -0.96 1.30 1.84
C VAL A 372 0.20 0.41 2.26
N TYR A 373 0.18 -0.15 3.46
CA TYR A 373 1.27 -1.02 3.89
C TYR A 373 0.79 -2.17 4.75
N ILE A 374 1.55 -3.25 4.71
CA ILE A 374 1.23 -4.50 5.38
C ILE A 374 1.65 -4.42 6.85
N ASP A 375 0.67 -4.49 7.76
CA ASP A 375 0.93 -4.58 9.20
C ASP A 375 1.26 -6.03 9.63
N GLU A 376 2.53 -6.26 10.00
CA GLU A 376 3.03 -7.59 10.39
C GLU A 376 2.63 -8.03 11.81
N THR A 377 2.02 -7.15 12.59
CA THR A 377 1.81 -7.40 14.02
C THR A 377 0.46 -7.99 14.36
N SER A 378 -0.51 -7.82 13.44
CA SER A 378 -1.87 -8.29 13.58
C SER A 378 -1.95 -9.82 13.53
N ASN A 379 -1.51 -10.45 14.62
CA ASN A 379 -1.63 -11.88 14.90
C ASN A 379 -3.08 -12.28 15.25
N SER A 380 -4.07 -11.51 14.80
CA SER A 380 -5.48 -11.68 15.17
C SER A 380 -6.17 -12.85 14.47
N CYS A 381 -5.42 -13.68 13.76
CA CYS A 381 -5.92 -14.96 13.28
C CYS A 381 -5.56 -16.08 14.27
N VAL A 382 -6.48 -16.33 15.19
CA VAL A 382 -6.58 -17.64 15.84
C VAL A 382 -7.00 -18.64 14.76
N VAL A 383 -6.04 -19.30 14.11
CA VAL A 383 -6.32 -20.44 13.23
C VAL A 383 -6.17 -21.73 14.03
N PRO A 384 -7.24 -22.49 14.30
CA PRO A 384 -7.10 -23.90 14.61
C PRO A 384 -6.61 -24.61 13.34
N TYR A 385 -5.44 -25.25 13.43
CA TYR A 385 -4.90 -26.18 12.43
C TYR A 385 -5.95 -27.10 11.78
N PRO A 386 -5.69 -27.64 10.57
CA PRO A 386 -4.43 -27.56 9.82
C PRO A 386 -4.62 -27.06 8.37
N LEU A 387 -4.00 -25.94 8.02
CA LEU A 387 -3.22 -25.72 6.78
C LEU A 387 -2.72 -24.24 6.80
N PRO A 388 -1.46 -23.97 6.39
CA PRO A 388 -0.82 -22.69 6.62
C PRO A 388 -1.12 -21.71 5.48
N LEU A 389 -2.22 -20.97 5.60
CA LEU A 389 -2.36 -19.71 4.87
C LEU A 389 -1.72 -18.63 5.75
N SER A 390 -0.67 -17.98 5.22
CA SER A 390 -0.11 -16.79 5.83
C SER A 390 -1.24 -15.79 6.01
N CYS A 391 -1.57 -15.48 7.25
CA CYS A 391 -2.60 -14.51 7.57
C CYS A 391 -2.11 -13.16 7.05
N TYR A 392 -2.89 -12.56 6.16
CA TYR A 392 -2.64 -11.20 5.70
C TYR A 392 -2.58 -10.27 6.90
N GLY A 393 -1.50 -9.49 6.97
CA GLY A 393 -1.47 -8.31 7.82
C GLY A 393 -2.60 -7.39 7.38
N ASN A 394 -3.31 -6.75 8.30
CA ASN A 394 -4.25 -5.71 7.93
C ASN A 394 -3.50 -4.69 7.06
N SER A 395 -3.91 -4.53 5.80
CA SER A 395 -3.39 -3.42 5.00
C SER A 395 -3.90 -2.13 5.61
N LEU A 396 -2.99 -1.28 6.07
CA LEU A 396 -3.33 0.02 6.60
C LEU A 396 -3.26 1.02 5.46
N SER A 397 -4.43 1.47 5.02
CA SER A 397 -4.54 2.60 4.11
C SER A 397 -4.83 3.89 4.87
N ASP A 398 -4.02 4.92 4.67
CA ASP A 398 -4.38 6.27 5.06
C ASP A 398 -3.90 7.30 4.03
N ARG A 399 -4.65 8.40 3.94
CA ARG A 399 -4.32 9.56 3.12
C ARG A 399 -4.28 10.80 3.99
N ARG A 400 -3.10 11.42 4.10
CA ARG A 400 -2.82 12.50 5.05
C ARG A 400 -1.92 13.55 4.44
N GLU A 401 -2.01 14.75 4.99
CA GLU A 401 -1.11 15.83 4.62
C GLU A 401 0.24 15.71 5.33
N TYR A 402 1.31 15.84 4.56
CA TYR A 402 2.66 15.89 5.07
C TYR A 402 3.23 17.29 4.94
N GLN A 403 3.96 17.69 5.98
CA GLN A 403 4.67 18.96 6.05
C GLN A 403 6.14 18.75 5.72
N ARG A 404 6.72 19.76 5.05
CA ARG A 404 8.15 19.73 4.73
C ARG A 404 9.01 19.91 5.99
N LEU A 405 9.99 19.03 6.15
CA LEU A 405 11.04 19.12 7.17
C LEU A 405 12.34 19.73 6.61
N SER A 406 12.74 19.29 5.41
CA SER A 406 13.94 19.76 4.73
C SER A 406 13.70 19.98 3.23
N SER A 407 14.56 20.79 2.62
CA SER A 407 14.64 20.94 1.16
C SER A 407 16.08 20.73 0.73
N LEU A 408 16.31 19.93 -0.31
CA LEU A 408 17.62 19.80 -0.90
C LEU A 408 18.04 21.10 -1.58
N ALA A 409 19.29 21.52 -1.37
CA ALA A 409 19.82 22.65 -2.08
C ALA A 409 19.81 22.41 -3.60
N GLY A 410 19.62 23.47 -4.38
CA GLY A 410 19.64 23.40 -5.83
C GLY A 410 18.36 22.92 -6.50
N THR A 411 17.38 22.41 -5.74
CA THR A 411 16.10 21.89 -6.26
C THR A 411 15.09 22.98 -6.62
N SER A 412 15.41 24.24 -6.30
CA SER A 412 14.70 25.43 -6.75
C SER A 412 15.67 26.58 -6.97
N CYS A 413 15.30 27.57 -7.77
CA CYS A 413 16.15 28.75 -7.95
C CYS A 413 16.29 29.63 -6.69
N ALA A 414 15.49 29.38 -5.66
CA ALA A 414 15.54 30.11 -4.40
C ALA A 414 16.55 29.51 -3.39
N ASN A 415 17.03 28.27 -3.59
CA ASN A 415 17.78 27.51 -2.59
C ASN A 415 19.09 26.89 -3.12
N GLN A 416 19.77 27.57 -4.05
CA GLN A 416 21.03 27.10 -4.64
C GLN A 416 22.17 27.07 -3.59
N SER A 417 23.07 26.08 -3.73
CA SER A 417 24.32 25.91 -2.95
C SER A 417 25.45 25.55 -3.91
N THR A 418 26.69 25.88 -3.55
CA THR A 418 27.86 25.46 -4.34
C THR A 418 28.13 23.95 -4.24
N HIS A 419 27.63 23.28 -3.20
CA HIS A 419 27.86 21.86 -2.93
C HIS A 419 26.65 20.97 -3.26
N GLN A 420 25.60 21.54 -3.86
CA GLN A 420 24.33 20.83 -4.10
C GLN A 420 24.48 19.53 -4.90
N GLU A 421 25.50 19.44 -5.76
CA GLU A 421 25.78 18.28 -6.60
C GLU A 421 26.13 17.01 -5.82
N PHE A 422 26.59 17.13 -4.57
CA PHE A 422 26.94 15.97 -3.73
C PHE A 422 25.73 15.29 -3.08
N SER A 423 24.55 15.92 -3.13
CA SER A 423 23.33 15.29 -2.62
C SER A 423 23.02 14.00 -3.40
N GLY A 424 22.30 13.08 -2.74
CA GLY A 424 21.79 11.86 -3.35
C GLY A 424 22.14 10.59 -2.58
N ALA A 425 21.90 9.46 -3.24
CA ALA A 425 22.19 8.14 -2.72
C ALA A 425 23.61 7.71 -3.12
N TRP A 426 24.40 7.30 -2.14
CA TRP A 426 25.74 6.75 -2.31
C TRP A 426 25.73 5.32 -1.78
N TYR A 427 26.34 4.38 -2.48
CA TYR A 427 26.33 2.99 -2.06
C TYR A 427 27.74 2.41 -2.02
N ASN A 428 27.88 1.35 -1.22
CA ASN A 428 29.11 0.58 -1.16
C ASN A 428 29.05 -0.56 -2.19
N PRO A 429 29.84 -0.54 -3.28
CA PRO A 429 29.83 -1.60 -4.29
C PRO A 429 30.38 -2.94 -3.77
N GLU A 430 31.08 -2.94 -2.63
CA GLU A 430 31.58 -4.16 -1.98
C GLU A 430 30.55 -4.78 -1.03
N ARG A 431 29.49 -4.05 -0.65
CA ARG A 431 28.47 -4.45 0.32
C ARG A 431 27.06 -4.03 -0.13
N SER A 432 26.39 -4.90 -0.87
CA SER A 432 25.04 -4.67 -1.39
C SER A 432 24.03 -4.37 -0.29
N GLY A 433 23.14 -3.40 -0.52
CA GLY A 433 22.09 -3.02 0.43
C GLY A 433 22.58 -2.15 1.60
N GLU A 434 23.80 -1.62 1.53
CA GLU A 434 24.30 -0.58 2.42
C GLU A 434 24.65 0.70 1.65
N GLY A 435 24.50 1.83 2.32
CA GLY A 435 24.80 3.11 1.71
C GLY A 435 24.38 4.30 2.55
N PHE A 436 24.51 5.47 1.93
CA PHE A 436 24.28 6.75 2.54
C PHE A 436 23.28 7.53 1.70
N ILE A 437 22.33 8.17 2.36
CA ILE A 437 21.61 9.30 1.78
C ILE A 437 22.27 10.56 2.29
N LEU A 438 22.77 11.37 1.37
CA LEU A 438 23.37 12.66 1.66
C LEU A 438 22.44 13.78 1.17
N GLU A 439 22.07 14.67 2.07
CA GLU A 439 21.22 15.83 1.77
C GLU A 439 22.00 17.11 2.04
N VAL A 440 22.46 17.80 1.00
CA VAL A 440 23.05 19.13 1.14
C VAL A 440 21.92 20.15 1.29
N LEU A 441 21.99 20.95 2.36
CA LEU A 441 21.01 21.95 2.71
C LEU A 441 21.37 23.32 2.11
N PRO A 442 20.41 24.25 2.00
CA PRO A 442 20.65 25.57 1.40
C PRO A 442 21.66 26.45 2.15
N ASP A 443 22.02 26.08 3.38
CA ASP A 443 23.03 26.75 4.21
C ASP A 443 24.41 26.06 4.19
N ASP A 444 24.67 25.19 3.20
CA ASP A 444 25.90 24.41 3.02
C ASP A 444 26.20 23.39 4.13
N ARG A 445 25.28 23.18 5.09
CA ARG A 445 25.33 21.99 5.94
C ARG A 445 24.84 20.79 5.16
N ALA A 446 25.20 19.59 5.63
CA ALA A 446 24.67 18.37 5.06
C ALA A 446 24.13 17.44 6.15
N VAL A 447 23.01 16.78 5.87
CA VAL A 447 22.48 15.69 6.68
C VAL A 447 22.86 14.39 6.02
N ILE A 448 23.35 13.43 6.81
CA ILE A 448 23.64 12.09 6.34
C ILE A 448 22.77 11.08 7.07
N TYR A 449 22.24 10.13 6.32
CA TYR A 449 21.57 8.94 6.82
C TYR A 449 22.33 7.73 6.31
N TRP A 450 23.05 7.05 7.20
CA TRP A 450 23.70 5.79 6.87
C TRP A 450 22.76 4.64 7.22
N PHE A 451 22.29 3.94 6.19
CA PHE A 451 21.55 2.69 6.33
C PHE A 451 22.53 1.51 6.29
N THR A 452 22.65 0.83 7.44
CA THR A 452 23.50 -0.35 7.62
C THR A 452 22.76 -1.36 8.50
N TYR A 453 23.49 -2.28 9.12
CA TYR A 453 22.94 -3.34 9.97
C TYR A 453 23.58 -3.32 11.36
N THR A 454 22.98 -4.02 12.32
CA THR A 454 23.56 -4.20 13.64
C THR A 454 24.73 -5.19 13.61
N PRO A 455 25.82 -4.94 14.37
CA PRO A 455 27.05 -5.74 14.33
C PRO A 455 26.95 -7.10 15.04
N ASP A 456 25.74 -7.53 15.41
CA ASP A 456 25.45 -8.74 16.18
C ASP A 456 25.01 -9.94 15.31
N ASP A 457 25.17 -9.83 13.99
CA ASP A 457 24.76 -10.82 12.98
C ASP A 457 23.25 -11.13 12.96
N SER A 458 22.42 -10.36 13.66
CA SER A 458 20.96 -10.58 13.70
C SER A 458 20.24 -10.21 12.41
N GLY A 459 20.94 -9.47 11.55
CA GLY A 459 20.44 -8.91 10.31
C GLY A 459 19.42 -7.78 10.46
N GLN A 460 19.35 -7.18 11.66
CA GLN A 460 18.51 -6.00 11.90
C GLN A 460 19.14 -4.77 11.25
N GLN A 461 18.31 -3.93 10.64
CA GLN A 461 18.74 -2.64 10.09
C GLN A 461 19.14 -1.69 11.24
N ALA A 462 20.16 -0.87 11.00
CA ALA A 462 20.63 0.18 11.89
C ALA A 462 20.81 1.49 11.11
N TRP A 463 20.50 2.61 11.76
CA TRP A 463 20.56 3.93 11.17
C TRP A 463 21.49 4.81 11.98
N ILE A 464 22.47 5.38 11.30
CA ILE A 464 23.41 6.31 11.90
C ILE A 464 23.21 7.64 11.19
N VAL A 465 22.91 8.68 11.96
CA VAL A 465 22.57 9.99 11.42
C VAL A 465 23.54 11.04 11.95
N GLY A 466 23.78 12.07 11.13
CA GLY A 466 24.64 13.18 11.52
C GLY A 466 24.38 14.41 10.68
N VAL A 467 24.82 15.55 11.22
CA VAL A 467 24.86 16.82 10.49
C VAL A 467 26.31 17.25 10.40
N GLY A 468 26.78 17.48 9.18
CA GLY A 468 28.16 17.81 8.87
C GLY A 468 28.28 19.14 8.15
N GLU A 469 29.52 19.62 8.06
CA GLU A 469 29.89 20.84 7.36
C GLU A 469 31.03 20.58 6.37
N PHE A 470 30.96 21.21 5.19
CA PHE A 470 32.04 21.13 4.22
C PHE A 470 33.27 21.90 4.74
N GLU A 471 34.46 21.38 4.42
CA GLU A 471 35.72 21.97 4.86
C GLU A 471 35.87 23.41 4.33
N SER A 472 35.86 24.38 5.26
CA SER A 472 35.87 25.81 4.91
C SER A 472 37.19 26.29 4.30
N GLY A 473 37.12 27.24 3.37
CA GLY A 473 38.31 27.94 2.84
C GLY A 473 38.99 27.26 1.65
N ILE A 474 38.29 26.33 0.99
CA ILE A 474 38.76 25.60 -0.18
C ILE A 474 37.77 25.85 -1.32
N ASP A 475 38.23 26.48 -2.41
CA ASP A 475 37.40 26.63 -3.61
C ASP A 475 37.20 25.26 -4.27
N ILE A 476 35.95 24.95 -4.65
CA ILE A 476 35.60 23.73 -5.40
C ILE A 476 36.53 23.60 -6.61
N GLY A 477 37.24 22.46 -6.71
CA GLY A 477 38.23 22.18 -7.75
C GLY A 477 39.70 22.43 -7.34
N THR A 478 39.99 22.85 -6.11
CA THR A 478 41.35 22.82 -5.56
C THR A 478 41.62 21.45 -4.93
N PRO A 479 42.56 20.62 -5.46
CA PRO A 479 42.71 19.25 -4.99
C PRO A 479 43.19 19.17 -3.53
N LEU A 480 42.43 18.45 -2.72
CA LEU A 480 42.79 18.03 -1.36
C LEU A 480 43.87 16.93 -1.38
N PRO A 481 44.55 16.70 -0.25
CA PRO A 481 45.38 15.50 -0.08
C PRO A 481 44.59 14.24 -0.45
N GLY A 482 45.14 13.41 -1.34
CA GLY A 482 44.44 12.23 -1.86
C GLY A 482 43.61 12.48 -3.13
N GLY A 483 43.57 13.71 -3.66
CA GLY A 483 42.92 14.04 -4.92
C GLY A 483 41.41 14.26 -4.83
N ALA A 484 40.88 14.51 -3.63
CA ALA A 484 39.48 14.89 -3.46
C ALA A 484 39.25 16.35 -3.87
N VAL A 485 38.04 16.67 -4.34
CA VAL A 485 37.62 18.02 -4.75
C VAL A 485 36.75 18.72 -3.72
N ALA A 486 36.16 17.96 -2.81
CA ALA A 486 35.44 18.44 -1.65
C ALA A 486 35.58 17.41 -0.52
N ALA A 487 35.49 17.88 0.72
CA ALA A 487 35.39 17.01 1.88
C ALA A 487 34.37 17.54 2.87
N LEU A 488 33.69 16.61 3.51
CA LEU A 488 32.57 16.84 4.40
C LEU A 488 32.80 16.06 5.69
N ASP A 489 32.81 16.78 6.81
CA ASP A 489 33.10 16.23 8.13
C ASP A 489 31.84 16.16 8.99
N PHE A 490 31.65 15.02 9.62
CA PHE A 490 30.61 14.76 10.63
C PHE A 490 31.31 14.43 11.95
N ASP A 491 31.50 15.47 12.77
CA ASP A 491 32.20 15.34 14.06
C ASP A 491 31.42 14.50 15.08
N ALA A 492 30.10 14.43 14.95
CA ALA A 492 29.21 13.71 15.85
C ALA A 492 28.10 12.99 15.06
N MET A 493 28.24 11.69 14.96
CA MET A 493 27.25 10.76 14.42
C MET A 493 26.54 10.09 15.59
N VAL A 494 25.24 9.86 15.46
CA VAL A 494 24.43 9.22 16.50
C VAL A 494 23.58 8.08 15.94
N GLN A 495 23.40 7.06 16.77
CA GLN A 495 22.40 6.02 16.55
C GLN A 495 21.18 6.30 17.46
N PRO A 496 20.06 6.81 16.93
CA PRO A 496 18.86 7.05 17.71
C PRO A 496 18.21 5.71 18.09
N VAL A 497 17.95 5.50 19.38
CA VAL A 497 17.22 4.33 19.91
C VAL A 497 16.22 4.75 21.00
N GLY A 498 15.37 3.82 21.46
CA GLY A 498 14.74 3.93 22.79
C GLY A 498 13.27 4.34 22.87
N THR A 499 12.66 4.83 21.78
CA THR A 499 11.21 5.07 21.74
C THR A 499 10.48 3.98 20.96
N ALA A 500 9.26 3.65 21.39
CA ALA A 500 8.30 2.98 20.52
C ALA A 500 7.74 3.99 19.51
N PHE A 501 7.30 3.52 18.35
CA PHE A 501 6.63 4.36 17.38
C PHE A 501 5.10 4.31 17.55
N GLY A 502 4.37 5.25 16.94
CA GLY A 502 2.91 5.24 16.93
C GLY A 502 2.25 6.06 18.03
N PRO A 503 1.01 5.71 18.42
CA PRO A 503 0.26 6.44 19.46
C PRO A 503 1.01 6.54 20.80
N ASP A 504 1.94 5.63 21.05
CA ASP A 504 2.80 5.59 22.23
C ASP A 504 4.17 6.27 22.01
N PHE A 505 4.37 6.94 20.87
CA PHE A 505 5.61 7.67 20.60
C PHE A 505 5.82 8.80 21.62
N ASP A 506 6.93 8.74 22.34
CA ASP A 506 7.39 9.78 23.24
C ASP A 506 8.77 10.26 22.81
N SER A 507 8.82 11.42 22.15
CA SER A 507 10.07 12.05 21.73
C SER A 507 11.09 12.26 22.86
N SER A 508 10.65 12.30 24.13
CA SER A 508 11.54 12.45 25.28
C SER A 508 12.27 11.16 25.67
N GLU A 509 11.84 10.01 25.14
CA GLU A 509 12.48 8.71 25.33
C GLU A 509 13.54 8.40 24.26
N ILE A 510 13.69 9.26 23.25
CA ILE A 510 14.75 9.15 22.25
C ILE A 510 16.12 9.28 22.94
N ASN A 511 16.89 8.21 22.87
CA ASN A 511 18.27 8.15 23.32
C ASN A 511 19.20 8.14 22.09
N ASN A 512 19.86 9.27 21.86
CA ASN A 512 20.89 9.38 20.83
C ASN A 512 22.20 8.80 21.38
N ILE A 513 22.49 7.54 21.02
CA ILE A 513 23.76 6.91 21.36
C ILE A 513 24.84 7.54 20.50
N ASP A 514 25.89 8.04 21.14
CA ASP A 514 27.09 8.52 20.44
C ASP A 514 27.69 7.36 19.64
N TRP A 515 27.66 7.49 18.33
CA TRP A 515 28.19 6.48 17.43
C TRP A 515 29.64 6.78 17.06
N GLY A 516 30.07 8.05 17.06
CA GLY A 516 31.43 8.46 16.71
C GLY A 516 31.48 9.51 15.60
N SER A 517 32.46 9.41 14.70
CA SER A 517 32.69 10.40 13.63
C SER A 517 32.78 9.78 12.24
N LEU A 518 32.51 10.59 11.21
CA LEU A 518 32.54 10.18 9.82
C LEU A 518 33.08 11.32 8.93
N ARG A 519 33.86 10.97 7.92
CA ARG A 519 34.33 11.89 6.88
C ARG A 519 34.07 11.33 5.50
N LEU A 520 33.53 12.18 4.62
CA LEU A 520 33.40 11.92 3.19
C LEU A 520 34.39 12.77 2.40
N ALA A 521 35.07 12.16 1.44
CA ALA A 521 35.95 12.84 0.48
C ALA A 521 35.49 12.51 -0.94
N PHE A 522 35.08 13.52 -1.70
CA PHE A 522 34.52 13.39 -3.05
C PHE A 522 35.58 13.60 -4.12
N HIS A 523 35.50 12.87 -5.24
CA HIS A 523 36.48 12.91 -6.32
C HIS A 523 35.88 13.33 -7.66
N GLU A 524 36.71 13.81 -8.59
CA GLU A 524 36.25 14.27 -9.93
C GLU A 524 35.61 13.17 -10.78
N ASP A 525 35.91 11.90 -10.49
CA ASP A 525 35.36 10.76 -11.23
C ASP A 525 33.97 10.32 -10.73
N GLY A 526 33.39 11.07 -9.78
CA GLY A 526 32.08 10.76 -9.17
C GLY A 526 32.15 9.72 -8.06
N SER A 527 33.35 9.24 -7.70
CA SER A 527 33.53 8.39 -6.52
C SER A 527 33.66 9.21 -5.24
N ALA A 528 33.38 8.57 -4.10
CA ALA A 528 33.70 9.13 -2.80
C ALA A 528 34.42 8.09 -1.94
N LYS A 529 35.19 8.55 -0.97
CA LYS A 529 35.75 7.72 0.09
C LYS A 529 35.12 8.10 1.41
N VAL A 530 34.60 7.11 2.13
CA VAL A 530 34.13 7.26 3.50
C VAL A 530 35.17 6.70 4.46
N SER A 531 35.42 7.43 5.55
CA SER A 531 36.20 6.96 6.69
C SER A 531 35.45 7.26 7.97
N TRP A 532 35.44 6.32 8.90
CA TRP A 532 34.72 6.46 10.16
C TRP A 532 35.56 5.96 11.34
N ASP A 533 35.21 6.48 12.51
CA ASP A 533 35.76 6.04 13.79
C ASP A 533 34.61 5.96 14.80
N SER A 534 34.14 4.74 15.08
CA SER A 534 33.01 4.51 15.97
C SER A 534 33.45 4.24 17.41
N GLU A 535 32.78 4.89 18.36
CA GLU A 535 32.94 4.62 19.79
C GLU A 535 32.06 3.46 20.28
N LEU A 536 31.16 2.95 19.43
CA LEU A 536 30.20 1.91 19.78
C LEU A 536 30.77 0.51 19.52
N ASP A 537 30.71 -0.35 20.54
CA ASP A 537 31.21 -1.73 20.47
C ASP A 537 30.61 -2.48 19.27
N GLY A 538 31.47 -3.06 18.44
CA GLY A 538 31.10 -3.85 17.25
C GLY A 538 31.26 -3.12 15.91
N TYR A 539 31.12 -1.78 15.87
CA TYR A 539 31.28 -1.00 14.64
C TYR A 539 32.74 -0.69 14.30
N GLY A 540 33.55 -0.30 15.30
CA GLY A 540 34.98 0.00 15.14
C GLY A 540 35.30 1.15 14.17
N SER A 541 36.53 1.21 13.70
CA SER A 541 37.00 2.23 12.73
C SER A 541 37.32 1.57 11.39
N GLY A 542 37.07 2.29 10.30
CA GLY A 542 37.28 1.75 8.95
C GLY A 542 37.23 2.79 7.85
N GLU A 543 37.45 2.33 6.63
CA GLU A 543 37.30 3.10 5.41
C GLU A 543 36.71 2.25 4.30
N SER A 544 35.95 2.87 3.41
CA SER A 544 35.40 2.21 2.22
C SER A 544 35.25 3.20 1.07
N SER A 545 35.14 2.65 -0.14
CA SER A 545 34.85 3.43 -1.34
C SER A 545 33.35 3.42 -1.59
N LEU A 546 32.84 4.54 -2.07
CA LEU A 546 31.44 4.73 -2.41
C LEU A 546 31.33 5.14 -3.87
N GLU A 547 30.27 4.66 -4.49
CA GLU A 547 29.85 5.08 -5.82
C GLU A 547 28.54 5.87 -5.69
N HIS A 548 28.42 6.94 -6.48
CA HIS A 548 27.20 7.73 -6.54
C HIS A 548 26.13 6.93 -7.28
N LEU A 549 25.10 6.49 -6.56
CA LEU A 549 24.04 5.68 -7.12
C LEU A 549 23.02 6.54 -7.88
N ALA A 550 22.67 7.68 -7.28
CA ALA A 550 21.57 8.51 -7.75
C ALA A 550 21.79 9.96 -7.34
N GLN A 551 21.73 10.86 -8.33
CA GLN A 551 21.84 12.30 -8.11
C GLN A 551 20.45 12.95 -8.22
N PRO A 552 20.06 13.82 -7.28
CA PRO A 552 18.83 14.59 -7.36
C PRO A 552 18.86 15.54 -8.57
N MET A 553 17.73 15.65 -9.24
CA MET A 553 17.47 16.65 -10.26
C MET A 553 17.62 18.04 -9.64
N LEU A 554 18.45 18.86 -10.28
CA LEU A 554 18.61 20.27 -9.92
C LEU A 554 17.64 21.12 -10.75
N ALA A 555 17.19 22.23 -10.19
CA ALA A 555 16.38 23.19 -10.92
C ALA A 555 17.21 23.88 -12.01
N GLU A 556 16.64 23.98 -13.21
CA GLU A 556 17.15 24.88 -14.23
C GLU A 556 16.79 26.32 -13.87
N CYS A 557 17.81 27.17 -13.74
CA CYS A 557 17.66 28.57 -13.36
C CYS A 557 18.29 29.48 -14.41
N ASP A 558 17.58 30.56 -14.75
CA ASP A 558 17.98 31.55 -15.78
C ASP A 558 19.17 32.43 -15.39
#